data_AF-A0A2S7KSI4-F1
#
_entry.id   AF-A0A2S7KSI4-F1
#
_cell.length_a   1.000
_cell.length_b   1.000
_cell.length_c   1.000
_cell.angle_alpha   90.00
_cell.angle_beta   90.00
_cell.angle_gamma   90.00
#
_symmetry.space_group_name_H-M   'P 1'
#
loop_
_entity.id
_entity.type
_entity.pdbx_description
1 polymer ?
#
loop_
_entity_poly.entity_id
_entity_poly.type
_entity_poly.pdbx_seq_one_letter_code
_entity_poly.pdbx_strand_id
1 'polypeptide(L)' 'MERINEANEFIDMRLSHMSTSDRVKASRRAKALVLGLNEMYKKSKDPILMELMKAITVKKRKIEKRIKGPIII' A
#
# COMPACT_ATOMS: atom_id res chain seq x y z
N MET A 1 16.69 -5.37 1.43
CA MET A 1 15.96 -6.21 0.46
C MET A 1 14.59 -6.64 0.97
N GLU A 2 14.44 -7.02 2.24
CA GLU A 2 13.17 -7.46 2.85
C GLU A 2 11.98 -6.49 2.61
N ARG A 3 12.15 -5.19 2.91
CA ARG A 3 11.10 -4.17 2.71
C ARG A 3 10.65 -3.99 1.26
N ILE A 4 11.53 -4.23 0.28
CA ILE A 4 11.20 -4.13 -1.15
C ILE A 4 10.39 -5.35 -1.58
N ASN A 5 10.76 -6.54 -1.08
CA ASN A 5 9.99 -7.75 -1.35
C ASN A 5 8.57 -7.66 -0.76
N GLU A 6 8.44 -7.20 0.49
CA GLU A 6 7.12 -6.98 1.10
C GLU A 6 6.27 -5.95 0.33
N ALA A 7 6.91 -4.92 -0.24
CA ALA A 7 6.26 -3.94 -1.09
C ALA A 7 5.74 -4.57 -2.38
N ASN A 8 6.55 -5.39 -3.05
CA ASN A 8 6.17 -6.11 -4.26
C ASN A 8 5.04 -7.11 -4.00
N GLU A 9 5.14 -7.92 -2.93
CA GLU A 9 4.05 -8.80 -2.51
C GLU A 9 2.73 -8.05 -2.28
N PHE A 10 2.81 -6.88 -1.65
CA PHE A 10 1.62 -6.06 -1.44
C PHE A 10 1.06 -5.53 -2.78
N ILE A 11 1.92 -5.16 -3.73
CA ILE A 11 1.53 -4.70 -5.07
C ILE A 11 0.90 -5.83 -5.90
N ASP A 12 1.30 -7.07 -5.69
CA ASP A 12 0.75 -8.24 -6.40
C ASP A 12 -0.50 -8.83 -5.73
N MET A 13 -0.71 -8.58 -4.43
CA MET A 13 -1.86 -9.10 -3.66
C MET A 13 -3.22 -8.80 -4.31
N ARG A 14 -4.03 -9.82 -4.58
CA ARG A 14 -5.38 -9.60 -5.14
C ARG A 14 -6.29 -8.92 -4.12
N LEU A 15 -7.12 -7.97 -4.59
CA LEU A 15 -8.10 -7.27 -3.75
C LEU A 15 -9.49 -7.92 -3.73
N SER A 16 -9.67 -9.04 -4.43
CA SER A 16 -10.94 -9.79 -4.49
C SER A 16 -11.25 -10.50 -3.17
N HIS A 17 -12.53 -10.70 -2.86
CA HIS A 17 -13.02 -11.51 -1.72
C HIS A 17 -12.53 -11.08 -0.31
N MET A 18 -12.06 -9.84 -0.15
CA MET A 18 -11.64 -9.34 1.16
C MET A 18 -12.84 -9.02 2.05
N SER A 19 -12.78 -9.40 3.32
CA SER A 19 -13.71 -8.88 4.34
C SER A 19 -13.40 -7.42 4.69
N THR A 20 -14.27 -6.77 5.46
CA THR A 20 -13.99 -5.41 5.98
C THR A 20 -12.76 -5.41 6.89
N SER A 21 -12.57 -6.45 7.71
CA SER A 21 -11.39 -6.61 8.55
C SER A 21 -10.11 -6.72 7.72
N ASP A 22 -10.13 -7.53 6.65
CA ASP A 22 -8.99 -7.70 5.75
C ASP A 22 -8.64 -6.39 5.06
N ARG A 23 -9.64 -5.62 4.62
CA ARG A 23 -9.43 -4.30 4.01
C ARG A 23 -8.76 -3.34 5.00
N VAL A 24 -9.21 -3.30 6.25
CA VAL A 24 -8.60 -2.44 7.29
C VAL A 24 -7.15 -2.85 7.55
N LYS A 25 -6.88 -4.15 7.72
CA LYS A 25 -5.51 -4.67 7.89
C LYS A 25 -4.62 -4.32 6.70
N ALA A 26 -5.11 -4.50 5.48
CA ALA A 26 -4.37 -4.18 4.26
C ALA A 26 -4.10 -2.67 4.12
N SER A 27 -5.04 -1.79 4.49
CA SER A 27 -4.82 -0.34 4.49
C SER A 27 -3.74 0.07 5.49
N ARG A 28 -3.75 -0.53 6.70
CA ARG A 28 -2.71 -0.31 7.71
C ARG A 28 -1.34 -0.80 7.23
N ARG A 29 -1.27 -2.02 6.66
CA ARG A 29 -0.05 -2.60 6.08
C ARG A 29 0.51 -1.68 4.98
N ALA A 30 -0.34 -1.18 4.08
CA ALA A 30 0.09 -0.24 3.04
C ALA A 30 0.73 1.03 3.60
N LYS A 31 0.14 1.62 4.65
CA LYS A 31 0.71 2.80 5.31
C LYS A 31 2.07 2.50 5.95
N ALA A 32 2.21 1.35 6.61
CA ALA A 32 3.47 0.93 7.21
C ALA A 32 4.58 0.77 6.16
N LEU A 33 4.26 0.13 5.02
CA LEU A 33 5.21 -0.06 3.91
C LEU A 33 5.67 1.29 3.33
N VAL A 34 4.75 2.23 3.07
CA VAL A 34 5.13 3.55 2.54
C VAL A 34 6.06 4.30 3.50
N LEU A 35 5.78 4.26 4.81
CA LEU A 35 6.65 4.91 5.80
C LEU A 35 8.04 4.27 5.85
N GLY A 36 8.12 2.94 5.83
CA GLY A 36 9.39 2.22 5.78
C GLY A 36 10.20 2.49 4.50
N LEU A 37 9.54 2.52 3.34
CA LEU A 37 10.18 2.87 2.06
C LEU A 37 10.67 4.32 2.05
N ASN A 38 9.95 5.24 2.68
CA ASN A 38 10.37 6.64 2.79
C ASN A 38 11.65 6.80 3.61
N GLU A 39 11.82 6.03 4.69
CA GLU A 39 13.06 6.03 5.48
C GLU A 39 14.26 5.55 4.65
N MET A 40 14.08 4.51 3.82
CA MET A 40 15.10 4.08 2.87
C MET A 40 15.38 5.12 1.79
N TYR A 41 14.33 5.76 1.27
CA TYR A 41 14.45 6.79 0.23
C TYR A 41 15.19 8.02 0.75
N LYS A 42 14.99 8.42 2.01
CA LYS A 42 15.74 9.54 2.60
C LYS A 42 17.25 9.32 2.57
N LYS A 43 17.71 8.09 2.73
CA LYS A 43 19.14 7.72 2.76
C LYS A 43 19.71 7.49 1.35
N SER A 44 18.99 6.76 0.51
CA SER A 44 19.47 6.35 -0.82
C SER A 44 19.12 7.32 -1.94
N LYS A 45 18.01 8.06 -1.81
CA LYS A 45 17.36 8.84 -2.88
C LYS A 45 17.04 8.03 -4.14
N ASP A 46 16.92 6.70 -4.00
CA ASP A 46 16.67 5.80 -5.11
C ASP A 46 15.26 6.04 -5.71
N PRO A 47 15.16 6.39 -7.02
CA PRO A 47 13.89 6.57 -7.71
C PRO A 47 12.97 5.33 -7.64
N ILE A 48 13.53 4.12 -7.56
CA ILE A 48 12.75 2.87 -7.50
C ILE A 48 11.85 2.85 -6.25
N LEU A 49 12.36 3.35 -5.11
CA LEU A 49 11.57 3.42 -3.88
C LEU A 49 10.37 4.35 -4.02
N MET A 50 10.52 5.43 -4.80
CA MET A 50 9.43 6.35 -5.10
C MET A 50 8.34 5.68 -5.94
N GLU A 51 8.72 4.91 -6.96
CA GLU A 51 7.77 4.16 -7.79
C GLU A 51 7.00 3.12 -6.97
N LEU A 52 7.68 2.39 -6.08
CA LEU A 52 7.03 1.46 -5.14
C LEU A 52 6.04 2.18 -4.21
N MET A 53 6.42 3.31 -3.63
CA MET A 53 5.53 4.11 -2.78
C MET A 53 4.28 4.60 -3.54
N LYS A 54 4.43 5.07 -4.79
CA LYS A 54 3.30 5.47 -5.64
C LYS A 54 2.36 4.29 -5.91
N ALA A 55 2.90 3.14 -6.30
CA ALA A 55 2.12 1.93 -6.58
C ALA A 55 1.32 1.47 -5.35
N ILE A 56 1.96 1.41 -4.17
CA ILE A 56 1.29 1.07 -2.91
C ILE A 56 0.19 2.08 -2.59
N THR A 57 0.45 3.38 -2.78
CA THR A 57 -0.52 4.45 -2.49
C THR A 57 -1.77 4.35 -3.37
N VAL A 58 -1.61 4.08 -4.67
CA VAL A 58 -2.74 3.86 -5.58
C VAL A 58 -3.59 2.68 -5.11
N LYS A 59 -2.94 1.58 -4.73
CA LYS A 59 -3.63 0.37 -4.25
C LYS A 59 -4.33 0.60 -2.91
N LYS A 60 -3.69 1.28 -1.97
CA LYS A 60 -4.27 1.72 -0.69
C LYS A 60 -5.53 2.56 -0.92
N ARG A 61 -5.49 3.52 -1.83
CA ARG A 61 -6.66 4.35 -2.17
C ARG A 61 -7.84 3.51 -2.68
N LYS A 62 -7.58 2.47 -3.48
CA LYS A 62 -8.63 1.52 -3.92
C LYS A 62 -9.24 0.75 -2.74
N ILE A 63 -8.42 0.31 -1.79
CA ILE A 63 -8.89 -0.38 -0.57
C ILE A 63 -9.73 0.55 0.30
N GLU A 64 -9.26 1.78 0.53
CA GLU A 64 -9.97 2.76 1.37
C GLU A 64 -11.31 3.19 0.79
N LYS A 65 -11.41 3.34 -0.55
CA LYS A 65 -12.70 3.56 -1.22
C LYS A 65 -13.70 2.44 -0.92
N ARG A 66 -13.25 1.18 -0.87
CA ARG A 66 -14.11 0.03 -0.54
C ARG A 66 -14.49 -0.04 0.94
N ILE A 67 -13.69 0.56 1.83
CA ILE A 67 -14.02 0.67 3.27
C ILE A 67 -15.06 1.76 3.48
N LYS A 68 -14.88 2.94 2.86
CA LYS A 68 -15.78 4.08 3.02
C LYS A 68 -17.18 3.85 2.43
N GLY A 69 -17.34 2.83 1.58
CA GLY A 69 -18.57 2.62 0.83
C GLY A 69 -18.75 3.63 -0.30
N PRO A 70 -19.75 3.43 -1.18
CA PRO A 70 -20.13 4.44 -2.15
C PRO A 70 -20.60 5.71 -1.45
N ILE A 71 -20.19 6.88 -1.96
CA ILE A 71 -20.78 8.14 -1.55
C ILE A 71 -22.18 8.16 -2.17
N ILE A 72 -23.21 8.04 -1.33
CA ILE A 72 -24.61 8.27 -1.74
C ILE A 72 -24.81 9.78 -1.57
N ILE A 73 -24.96 10.49 -2.69
CA ILE A 73 -25.30 11.93 -2.74
C ILE A 73 -26.75 12.05 -3.13
#